data_AF-A0A9E2GCU1-F1
#
_entry.id   AF-A0A9E2GCU1-F1
#
_cell.length_a   1.000
_cell.length_b   1.000
_cell.length_c   1.000
_cell.angle_alpha   90.00
_cell.angle_beta   90.00
_cell.angle_gamma   90.00
#
_symmetry.space_group_name_H-M   'P 1'
#
loop_
_entity.id
_entity.type
_entity.pdbx_description
1 polymer ?
#
loop_
_entity_poly.entity_id
_entity_poly.type
_entity_poly.pdbx_seq_one_letter_code
_entity_poly.pdbx_strand_id
1 'polypeptide(L)'
;LGGLIKKMKITGTTFLIGSLAISGLPPFNGFVSEFLIYIGGFKGVGLDRMTFAMSLIAIISLAVIGGLALACFTKVVGVVFQGEPRSAAAENVDEQGFSMLAPMLVLAGFCLIIGVYPKFFILMAMKGVSSLGLGYDWIQFEPIVRMTGNITRAAALFFAVVLFVLIIRALAYRGKSITRSGTWGCGFTQPTVKMQYTGSSYAASIIDFFKPFAPVHEDHPPIQGRMPRKTHYHSHVNDIAELHQYNVIVRPVLFFFDKLRWMQHGDIHLYIGYILLAVIIVLFFV
;
A
#
# COMPACT_ATOMS: atom_id res chain seq x y z
N LEU A 1 -4.14 -17.15 8.10
CA LEU A 1 -3.29 -16.19 8.85
C LEU A 1 -4.05 -15.65 10.06
N GLY A 2 -3.35 -14.98 10.99
CA GLY A 2 -3.88 -14.40 12.23
C GLY A 2 -2.87 -14.50 13.36
N GLY A 3 -2.81 -13.52 14.26
CA GLY A 3 -1.99 -13.54 15.48
C GLY A 3 -0.47 -13.57 15.27
N LEU A 4 0.03 -13.31 14.05
CA LEU A 4 1.45 -13.50 13.71
C LEU A 4 2.40 -12.62 14.53
N ILE A 5 1.98 -11.42 14.96
CA ILE A 5 2.87 -10.48 15.69
C ILE A 5 3.34 -11.02 17.05
N LYS A 6 2.62 -12.02 17.61
CA LYS A 6 3.00 -12.65 18.88
C LYS A 6 4.27 -13.50 18.73
N LYS A 7 4.42 -14.17 17.60
CA LYS A 7 5.53 -15.07 17.26
C LYS A 7 6.60 -14.37 16.43
N MET A 8 6.18 -13.62 15.42
CA MET A 8 7.02 -12.84 14.52
C MET A 8 6.97 -11.35 14.86
N LYS A 9 7.64 -10.96 15.96
CA LYS A 9 7.65 -9.58 16.46
C LYS A 9 8.35 -8.58 15.54
N ILE A 10 9.51 -8.94 14.98
CA ILE A 10 10.31 -8.11 14.08
C ILE A 10 9.56 -7.94 12.74
N THR A 11 9.12 -9.05 12.14
CA THR A 11 8.35 -9.00 10.89
C THR A 11 7.05 -8.21 11.06
N GLY A 12 6.31 -8.44 12.15
CA GLY A 12 5.07 -7.72 12.41
C GLY A 12 5.26 -6.24 12.72
N THR A 13 6.31 -5.85 13.46
CA THR A 13 6.59 -4.44 13.76
C THR A 13 7.13 -3.67 12.56
N THR A 14 8.02 -4.28 11.77
CA THR A 14 8.50 -3.68 10.51
C THR A 14 7.37 -3.53 9.48
N PHE A 15 6.48 -4.53 9.36
CA PHE A 15 5.29 -4.41 8.51
C PHE A 15 4.36 -3.29 9.00
N LEU A 16 4.17 -3.15 10.32
CA LEU A 16 3.39 -2.04 10.89
C LEU A 16 4.03 -0.69 10.58
N ILE A 17 5.35 -0.55 10.73
CA ILE A 17 6.08 0.67 10.37
C ILE A 17 5.89 1.00 8.89
N GLY A 18 6.06 0.01 8.00
CA GLY A 18 5.83 0.18 6.57
C GLY A 18 4.37 0.57 6.24
N SER A 19 3.41 -0.05 6.93
CA SER A 19 1.98 0.26 6.80
C SER A 19 1.66 1.71 7.19
N LEU A 20 2.22 2.18 8.31
CA LEU A 20 2.07 3.57 8.76
C LEU A 20 2.75 4.54 7.78
N ALA A 21 3.92 4.16 7.26
CA ALA A 21 4.67 4.95 6.30
C ALA A 21 3.94 5.12 4.96
N ILE A 22 3.45 4.02 4.36
CA ILE A 22 2.69 4.06 3.11
C ILE A 22 1.36 4.79 3.29
N SER A 23 0.76 4.72 4.48
CA SER A 23 -0.49 5.43 4.79
C SER A 23 -0.31 6.92 5.07
N GLY A 24 0.88 7.48 4.83
CA GLY A 24 1.13 8.92 4.97
C GLY A 24 1.05 9.44 6.41
N LEU A 25 1.28 8.61 7.44
CA LEU A 25 1.19 9.06 8.83
C LEU A 25 2.47 9.74 9.33
N PRO A 26 2.38 10.88 10.05
CA PRO A 26 3.52 11.41 10.80
C PRO A 26 3.98 10.37 11.84
N PRO A 27 5.29 10.16 12.07
CA PRO A 27 6.45 10.93 11.59
C PRO A 27 7.23 10.22 10.44
N PHE A 28 6.56 9.52 9.52
CA PHE A 28 7.22 8.72 8.48
C PHE A 28 7.42 9.50 7.16
N ASN A 29 8.29 8.96 6.29
CA ASN A 29 8.63 9.53 4.99
C ASN A 29 7.45 9.71 4.02
N GLY A 30 6.46 8.82 4.04
CA GLY A 30 5.27 8.95 3.20
C GLY A 30 4.50 10.23 3.48
N PHE A 31 4.36 10.60 4.76
CA PHE A 31 3.74 11.89 5.15
C PHE A 31 4.47 13.07 4.52
N VAL A 32 5.81 13.11 4.61
CA VAL A 32 6.60 14.22 4.05
C VAL A 32 6.40 14.32 2.54
N SER A 33 6.37 13.18 1.85
CA SER A 33 6.23 13.12 0.40
C SER A 33 4.85 13.63 -0.04
N GLU A 34 3.78 13.09 0.54
CA GLU A 34 2.40 13.50 0.24
C GLU A 34 2.14 14.95 0.64
N PHE A 35 2.69 15.39 1.77
CA PHE A 35 2.58 16.77 2.22
C PHE A 35 3.21 17.77 1.24
N LEU A 36 4.36 17.43 0.65
CA LEU A 36 4.96 18.26 -0.40
C LEU A 36 4.10 18.31 -1.67
N ILE A 37 3.47 17.19 -2.04
CA ILE A 37 2.51 17.14 -3.15
C ILE A 37 1.30 18.04 -2.86
N TYR A 38 0.74 17.98 -1.65
CA TYR A 38 -0.36 18.86 -1.26
C TYR A 38 0.05 20.34 -1.31
N ILE A 39 1.23 20.70 -0.82
CA ILE A 39 1.72 22.09 -0.90
C ILE A 39 1.91 22.54 -2.34
N GLY A 40 2.42 21.67 -3.22
CA GLY A 40 2.48 21.94 -4.65
C GLY A 40 1.10 22.17 -5.26
N GLY A 41 0.15 21.29 -4.96
CA GLY A 41 -1.24 21.40 -5.38
C GLY A 41 -1.90 22.69 -4.91
N PHE A 42 -1.82 23.02 -3.61
CA PHE A 42 -2.42 24.23 -3.07
C PHE A 42 -1.83 25.52 -3.66
N LYS A 43 -0.53 25.53 -4.01
CA LYS A 43 0.06 26.65 -4.74
C LYS A 43 -0.48 26.76 -6.17
N GLY A 44 -0.76 25.63 -6.82
CA GLY A 44 -1.33 25.59 -8.17
C GLY A 44 -2.80 26.02 -8.26
N VAL A 45 -3.54 26.01 -7.15
CA VAL A 45 -4.94 26.48 -7.09
C VAL A 45 -5.07 27.98 -7.40
N GLY A 46 -4.05 28.79 -7.08
CA GLY A 46 -4.08 30.24 -7.33
C GLY A 46 -3.64 30.66 -8.74
N LEU A 47 -3.37 29.71 -9.64
CA LEU A 47 -2.79 29.96 -10.97
C LEU A 47 -3.86 29.92 -12.08
N ASP A 48 -3.44 29.61 -13.31
CA ASP A 48 -4.31 29.52 -14.48
C ASP A 48 -5.35 28.39 -14.35
N ARG A 49 -6.39 28.44 -15.20
CA ARG A 49 -7.53 27.51 -15.15
C ARG A 49 -7.11 26.04 -15.28
N MET A 50 -6.10 25.74 -16.11
CA MET A 50 -5.65 24.37 -16.32
C MET A 50 -4.91 23.87 -15.08
N THR A 51 -3.97 24.66 -14.56
CA THR A 51 -3.21 24.31 -13.37
C THR A 51 -4.10 24.16 -12.13
N PHE A 52 -5.14 25.01 -12.00
CA PHE A 52 -6.16 24.87 -10.96
C PHE A 52 -6.84 23.50 -11.04
N ALA A 53 -7.33 23.11 -12.22
CA ALA A 53 -8.04 21.84 -12.40
C ALA A 53 -7.12 20.65 -12.09
N MET A 54 -5.89 20.65 -12.60
CA MET A 54 -4.92 19.58 -12.33
C MET A 54 -4.53 19.49 -10.85
N SER A 55 -4.37 20.63 -10.19
CA SER A 55 -4.06 20.68 -8.75
C SER A 55 -5.21 20.14 -7.90
N LEU A 56 -6.45 20.51 -8.25
CA LEU A 56 -7.63 20.02 -7.53
C LEU A 56 -7.79 18.51 -7.69
N ILE A 57 -7.60 17.98 -8.90
CA ILE A 57 -7.60 16.54 -9.17
C ILE A 57 -6.52 15.85 -8.33
N ALA A 58 -5.29 16.36 -8.33
CA ALA A 58 -4.20 15.78 -7.56
C ALA A 58 -4.51 15.73 -6.05
N ILE A 59 -5.06 16.81 -5.48
CA ILE A 59 -5.44 16.88 -4.06
C ILE A 59 -6.54 15.86 -3.74
N ILE A 60 -7.60 15.81 -4.53
CA ILE A 60 -8.74 14.91 -4.29
C ILE A 60 -8.30 13.45 -4.46
N SER A 61 -7.55 13.14 -5.52
CA SER A 61 -7.03 11.79 -5.76
C SER A 61 -6.12 11.34 -4.63
N LEU A 62 -5.20 12.19 -4.16
CA LEU A 62 -4.30 11.86 -3.07
C LEU A 62 -5.06 11.61 -1.77
N ALA A 63 -6.10 12.39 -1.48
CA ALA A 63 -6.93 12.21 -0.29
C ALA A 63 -7.70 10.87 -0.32
N VAL A 64 -8.29 10.52 -1.48
CA VAL A 64 -9.00 9.25 -1.66
C VAL A 64 -8.05 8.07 -1.56
N ILE A 65 -6.88 8.14 -2.23
CA ILE A 65 -5.87 7.08 -2.19
C ILE A 65 -5.34 6.89 -0.76
N GLY A 66 -5.03 7.98 -0.05
CA GLY A 66 -4.56 7.92 1.34
C GLY A 66 -5.60 7.29 2.28
N GLY A 67 -6.87 7.66 2.14
CA GLY A 67 -7.96 7.05 2.92
C GLY A 67 -8.14 5.54 2.64
N LEU A 68 -8.08 5.14 1.36
CA LEU A 68 -8.14 3.73 0.98
C LEU A 68 -6.90 2.94 1.42
N ALA A 69 -5.71 3.54 1.36
CA ALA A 69 -4.48 2.95 1.85
C ALA A 69 -4.57 2.69 3.36
N LEU A 70 -5.01 3.68 4.14
CA LEU A 70 -5.25 3.53 5.58
C LEU A 70 -6.19 2.35 5.86
N ALA A 71 -7.35 2.30 5.19
CA ALA A 71 -8.32 1.22 5.38
C ALA A 71 -7.78 -0.17 4.97
N CYS A 72 -6.99 -0.23 3.91
CA CYS A 72 -6.36 -1.45 3.45
C CYS A 72 -5.33 -1.96 4.47
N PHE A 73 -4.43 -1.09 4.93
CA PHE A 73 -3.38 -1.51 5.85
C PHE A 73 -3.89 -1.76 7.26
N THR A 74 -4.93 -1.06 7.73
CA THR A 74 -5.60 -1.41 9.00
C THR A 74 -6.26 -2.79 8.92
N LYS A 75 -6.88 -3.14 7.78
CA LYS A 75 -7.39 -4.49 7.52
C LYS A 75 -6.26 -5.53 7.60
N VAL A 76 -5.16 -5.31 6.88
CA VAL A 76 -4.06 -6.28 6.83
C VAL A 76 -3.43 -6.45 8.21
N VAL A 77 -3.05 -5.36 8.88
CA VAL A 77 -2.49 -5.41 10.24
C VAL A 77 -3.46 -6.07 11.22
N GLY A 78 -4.74 -5.69 11.20
CA GLY A 78 -5.74 -6.21 12.13
C GLY A 78 -6.06 -7.70 11.91
N VAL A 79 -6.18 -8.15 10.66
CA VAL A 79 -6.62 -9.51 10.35
C VAL A 79 -5.46 -10.51 10.29
N VAL A 80 -4.28 -10.09 9.80
CA VAL A 80 -3.11 -10.96 9.60
C VAL A 80 -2.23 -11.02 10.85
N PHE A 81 -1.91 -9.87 11.43
CA PHE A 81 -0.90 -9.77 12.49
C PHE A 81 -1.51 -9.80 13.89
N GLN A 82 -2.71 -9.25 14.09
CA GLN A 82 -3.42 -9.28 15.37
C GLN A 82 -4.36 -10.50 15.49
N GLY A 83 -4.96 -10.67 16.67
CA GLY A 83 -5.88 -11.77 16.97
C GLY A 83 -5.20 -13.09 17.33
N GLU A 84 -5.90 -14.19 17.07
CA GLU A 84 -5.43 -15.56 17.28
C GLU A 84 -5.13 -16.29 15.96
N PRO A 85 -4.14 -17.20 15.94
CA PRO A 85 -3.79 -17.96 14.75
C PRO A 85 -4.95 -18.86 14.32
N ARG A 86 -5.36 -18.71 13.05
CA ARG A 86 -6.51 -19.45 12.48
C ARG A 86 -6.13 -20.79 11.85
N SER A 87 -4.84 -21.12 11.77
CA SER A 87 -4.33 -22.35 11.17
C SER A 87 -3.07 -22.83 11.90
N ALA A 88 -2.80 -24.13 11.86
CA ALA A 88 -1.59 -24.73 12.47
C ALA A 88 -0.29 -24.11 11.92
N ALA A 89 -0.27 -23.74 10.63
CA ALA A 89 0.86 -23.04 10.02
C ALA A 89 1.10 -21.63 10.60
N ALA A 90 0.05 -20.94 11.05
CA ALA A 90 0.18 -19.63 11.70
C ALA A 90 0.52 -19.74 13.19
N GLU A 91 0.26 -20.88 13.81
CA GLU A 91 0.57 -21.15 15.21
C GLU A 91 2.03 -21.56 15.42
N ASN A 92 2.55 -22.38 14.49
CA ASN A 92 3.91 -22.93 14.51
C ASN A 92 4.88 -22.15 13.60
N VAL A 93 4.74 -20.83 13.56
CA VAL A 93 5.64 -19.94 12.80
C VAL A 93 6.63 -19.25 13.73
N ASP A 94 7.84 -19.03 13.25
CA ASP A 94 8.88 -18.25 13.92
C ASP A 94 9.49 -17.24 12.94
N GLU A 95 10.30 -16.32 13.48
CA GLU A 95 11.03 -15.35 12.66
C GLU A 95 12.01 -16.04 11.71
N GLN A 96 12.16 -15.45 10.53
CA GLN A 96 13.10 -15.94 9.52
C GLN A 96 14.55 -15.54 9.84
N GLY A 97 15.49 -16.08 9.07
CA GLY A 97 16.92 -15.80 9.23
C GLY A 97 17.30 -14.33 9.08
N PHE A 98 18.47 -13.97 9.61
CA PHE A 98 18.99 -12.59 9.63
C PHE A 98 19.05 -11.92 8.25
N SER A 99 19.28 -12.69 7.19
CA SER A 99 19.30 -12.20 5.81
C SER A 99 17.98 -11.59 5.34
N MET A 100 16.85 -12.01 5.90
CA MET A 100 15.53 -11.40 5.63
C MET A 100 15.22 -10.26 6.59
N LEU A 101 15.54 -10.42 7.87
CA LEU A 101 15.20 -9.43 8.90
C LEU A 101 16.03 -8.15 8.78
N ALA A 102 17.31 -8.25 8.42
CA ALA A 102 18.19 -7.09 8.35
C ALA A 102 17.73 -6.07 7.29
N PRO A 103 17.43 -6.44 6.02
CA PRO A 103 16.87 -5.51 5.05
C PRO A 103 15.56 -4.88 5.51
N MET A 104 14.66 -5.64 6.14
CA MET A 104 13.39 -5.13 6.63
C MET A 104 13.57 -4.05 7.71
N LEU A 105 14.44 -4.31 8.69
CA LEU A 105 14.76 -3.35 9.74
C LEU A 105 15.43 -2.09 9.19
N VAL A 106 16.36 -2.25 8.24
CA VAL A 106 17.05 -1.13 7.58
C VAL A 106 16.06 -0.25 6.82
N LEU A 107 15.17 -0.85 6.02
CA LEU A 107 14.16 -0.12 5.26
C LEU A 107 13.15 0.58 6.19
N ALA A 108 12.66 -0.11 7.22
CA ALA A 108 11.78 0.49 8.22
C ALA A 108 12.46 1.67 8.95
N GLY A 109 13.75 1.54 9.26
CA GLY A 109 14.57 2.60 9.82
C GLY A 109 14.68 3.81 8.89
N PHE A 110 14.94 3.59 7.59
CA PHE A 110 14.97 4.68 6.61
C PHE A 110 13.64 5.41 6.48
N CYS A 111 12.51 4.70 6.49
CA CYS A 111 11.18 5.33 6.47
C CYS A 111 10.99 6.31 7.63
N LEU A 112 11.49 5.96 8.82
CA LEU A 112 11.43 6.83 10.00
C LEU A 112 12.46 7.97 9.91
N ILE A 113 13.71 7.68 9.59
CA ILE A 113 14.80 8.67 9.53
C ILE A 113 14.48 9.78 8.51
N ILE A 114 14.01 9.39 7.31
CA ILE A 114 13.64 10.35 6.27
C ILE A 114 12.43 11.20 6.72
N GLY A 115 11.46 10.59 7.41
CA GLY A 115 10.29 11.30 7.93
C GLY A 115 10.61 12.31 9.04
N VAL A 116 11.53 11.97 9.94
CA VAL A 116 11.95 12.82 11.06
C VAL A 116 12.93 13.90 10.63
N TYR A 117 13.88 13.57 9.74
CA TYR A 117 14.93 14.49 9.27
C TYR A 117 14.87 14.73 7.75
N PRO A 118 13.75 15.23 7.21
CA PRO A 118 13.55 15.34 5.77
C PRO A 118 14.48 16.37 5.11
N LYS A 119 14.97 17.36 5.88
CA LYS A 119 15.82 18.45 5.38
C LYS A 119 17.05 17.93 4.61
N PHE A 120 17.73 16.92 5.15
CA PHE A 120 18.95 16.38 4.53
C PHE A 120 18.65 15.77 3.15
N PHE A 121 17.62 14.93 3.06
CA PHE A 121 17.23 14.23 1.83
C PHE A 121 16.68 15.20 0.79
N ILE A 122 15.91 16.21 1.20
CA ILE A 122 15.38 17.23 0.29
C ILE A 122 16.51 18.08 -0.28
N LEU A 123 17.48 18.51 0.54
CA LEU A 123 18.64 19.25 0.03
C LEU A 123 19.46 18.42 -0.98
N MET A 124 19.59 17.11 -0.75
CA MET A 124 20.23 16.20 -1.70
C MET A 124 19.45 16.12 -3.03
N ALA A 125 18.12 15.95 -2.96
CA ALA A 125 17.27 15.95 -4.14
C ALA A 125 17.35 17.28 -4.90
N MET A 126 17.33 18.42 -4.20
CA MET A 126 17.43 19.73 -4.82
C MET A 126 18.75 19.96 -5.55
N LYS A 127 19.88 19.51 -4.97
CA LYS A 127 21.18 19.55 -5.64
C LYS A 127 21.18 18.72 -6.93
N GLY A 128 20.53 17.56 -6.90
CA GLY A 128 20.33 16.74 -8.09
C GLY A 128 19.54 17.48 -9.18
N VAL A 129 18.40 18.07 -8.82
CA VAL A 129 17.56 18.83 -9.76
C VAL A 129 18.30 20.04 -10.33
N SER A 130 19.04 20.80 -9.51
CA SER A 130 19.82 21.95 -9.99
C SER A 130 20.95 21.52 -10.94
N SER A 131 21.54 20.35 -10.73
CA SER A 131 22.61 19.84 -11.61
C SER A 131 22.11 19.44 -13.00
N LEU A 132 20.82 19.14 -13.16
CA LEU A 132 20.22 18.77 -14.44
C LEU A 132 19.96 19.97 -15.35
N GLY A 133 20.08 21.21 -14.86
CA GLY A 133 19.93 22.41 -15.69
C GLY A 133 18.55 22.59 -16.33
N LEU A 134 17.49 22.01 -15.74
CA LEU A 134 16.14 21.97 -16.31
C LEU A 134 15.37 23.32 -16.22
N GLY A 135 16.04 24.41 -15.85
CA GLY A 135 15.43 25.75 -15.77
C GLY A 135 14.44 25.93 -14.61
N TYR A 136 14.60 25.18 -13.52
CA TYR A 136 13.78 25.31 -12.31
C TYR A 136 14.26 26.37 -11.30
N ASP A 137 15.11 27.31 -11.72
CA ASP A 137 15.72 28.33 -10.85
C ASP A 137 14.70 29.31 -10.25
N TRP A 138 13.49 29.35 -10.80
CA TRP A 138 12.35 30.12 -10.29
C TRP A 138 11.74 29.53 -9.00
N ILE A 139 12.05 28.28 -8.65
CA ILE A 139 11.54 27.65 -7.43
C ILE A 139 12.34 28.15 -6.23
N GLN A 140 11.72 28.97 -5.39
CA GLN A 140 12.32 29.41 -4.13
C GLN A 140 12.41 28.24 -3.14
N PHE A 141 13.62 27.75 -2.90
CA PHE A 141 13.85 26.60 -1.99
C PHE A 141 13.76 26.97 -0.52
N GLU A 142 13.96 28.24 -0.16
CA GLU A 142 14.05 28.64 1.24
C GLU A 142 12.74 28.40 2.05
N PRO A 143 11.54 28.67 1.50
CA PRO A 143 10.28 28.26 2.13
C PRO A 143 10.18 26.75 2.36
N ILE A 144 10.66 25.93 1.41
CA ILE A 144 10.62 24.46 1.50
C ILE A 144 11.58 24.01 2.61
N VAL A 145 12.80 24.53 2.65
CA VAL A 145 13.79 24.21 3.69
C VAL A 145 13.28 24.61 5.06
N ARG A 146 12.68 25.79 5.21
CA ARG A 146 12.07 26.22 6.49
C ARG A 146 10.96 25.26 6.93
N MET A 147 10.13 24.81 5.99
CA MET A 147 9.06 23.85 6.24
C MET A 147 9.60 22.50 6.73
N THR A 148 10.69 21.98 6.14
CA THR A 148 11.33 20.74 6.61
C THR A 148 11.82 20.84 8.05
N GLY A 149 12.29 22.03 8.46
CA GLY A 149 12.65 22.32 9.85
C GLY A 149 11.44 22.26 10.78
N ASN A 150 10.29 22.79 10.36
CA ASN A 150 9.05 22.71 11.12
C ASN A 150 8.54 21.26 11.24
N ILE A 151 8.63 20.45 10.18
CA ILE A 151 8.30 19.02 10.22
C ILE A 151 9.18 18.30 11.25
N THR A 152 10.49 18.56 11.24
CA THR A 152 11.44 17.97 12.21
C THR A 152 11.08 18.35 13.65
N ARG A 153 10.74 19.63 13.91
CA ARG A 153 10.30 20.10 15.23
C ARG A 153 8.98 19.45 15.66
N ALA A 154 8.03 19.31 14.76
CA ALA A 154 6.75 18.66 15.03
C ALA A 154 6.95 17.17 15.36
N ALA A 155 7.80 16.47 14.62
CA ALA A 155 8.18 15.09 14.92
C ALA A 155 8.87 14.98 16.29
N ALA A 156 9.79 15.89 16.61
CA ALA A 156 10.45 15.93 17.92
C ALA A 156 9.45 16.15 19.07
N LEU A 157 8.50 17.07 18.89
CA LEU A 157 7.41 17.31 19.85
C LEU A 157 6.54 16.06 20.01
N PHE A 158 6.16 15.41 18.91
CA PHE A 158 5.38 14.17 18.94
C PHE A 158 6.09 13.08 19.75
N PHE A 159 7.38 12.83 19.48
CA PHE A 159 8.15 11.85 20.24
C PHE A 159 8.35 12.25 21.71
N ALA A 160 8.51 13.54 22.00
CA ALA A 160 8.58 14.03 23.37
C ALA A 160 7.27 13.77 24.14
N VAL A 161 6.11 14.00 23.50
CA VAL A 161 4.80 13.70 24.08
C VAL A 161 4.62 12.19 24.28
N VAL A 162 4.98 11.37 23.30
CA VAL A 162 4.92 9.90 23.43
C VAL A 162 5.80 9.42 24.58
N LEU A 163 7.05 9.91 24.66
CA LEU A 163 7.97 9.57 25.74
C LEU A 163 7.41 10.01 27.10
N PHE A 164 6.86 11.22 27.19
CA PHE A 164 6.23 11.73 28.41
C PHE A 164 5.07 10.85 28.87
N VAL A 165 4.18 10.45 27.95
CA VAL A 165 3.07 9.52 28.24
C VAL A 165 3.59 8.15 28.69
N LEU A 166 4.64 7.62 28.06
CA LEU A 166 5.27 6.37 28.47
C LEU A 166 5.91 6.45 29.85
N ILE A 167 6.53 7.58 30.21
CA ILE A 167 7.08 7.84 31.55
C ILE A 167 5.95 7.89 32.58
N ILE A 168 4.89 8.67 32.33
CA ILE A 168 3.72 8.73 33.23
C ILE A 168 3.14 7.34 33.43
N ARG A 169 2.96 6.58 32.34
CA ARG A 169 2.49 5.20 32.42
C ARG A 169 3.44 4.35 33.26
N ALA A 170 4.74 4.38 33.00
CA ALA A 170 5.71 3.61 33.75
C ALA A 170 5.65 3.92 35.26
N LEU A 171 5.52 5.20 35.62
CA LEU A 171 5.37 5.66 37.01
C LEU A 171 4.03 5.20 37.63
N ALA A 172 2.92 5.37 36.92
CA ALA A 172 1.57 5.04 37.40
C ALA A 172 1.33 3.53 37.61
N TYR A 173 2.11 2.68 36.94
CA TYR A 173 2.08 1.23 37.07
C TYR A 173 3.16 0.67 38.02
N ARG A 174 4.02 1.51 38.63
CA ARG A 174 4.98 1.05 39.64
C ARG A 174 4.24 0.43 40.83
N GLY A 175 4.67 -0.77 41.23
CA GLY A 175 4.09 -1.49 42.37
C GLY A 175 2.71 -2.12 42.13
N LYS A 176 2.15 -2.02 40.91
CA LYS A 176 0.88 -2.67 40.58
C LYS A 176 1.11 -4.05 39.96
N SER A 177 0.33 -5.04 40.40
CA SER A 177 0.31 -6.36 39.78
C SER A 177 -0.37 -6.29 38.41
N ILE A 178 0.37 -6.58 37.34
CA ILE A 178 -0.19 -6.68 35.98
C ILE A 178 -0.63 -8.13 35.77
N THR A 179 -1.95 -8.37 35.75
CA THR A 179 -2.53 -9.69 35.43
C THR A 179 -3.00 -9.72 33.99
N ARG A 180 -3.07 -10.93 33.40
CA ARG A 180 -3.68 -11.17 32.08
C ARG A 180 -4.87 -12.10 32.27
N SER A 181 -6.02 -11.69 31.77
CA SER A 181 -7.24 -12.52 31.71
C SER A 181 -7.67 -12.71 30.27
N GLY A 182 -8.66 -13.59 30.06
CA GLY A 182 -9.35 -13.66 28.77
C GLY A 182 -9.95 -12.30 28.40
N THR A 183 -10.01 -12.02 27.10
CA THR A 183 -10.74 -10.87 26.57
C THR A 183 -12.25 -11.08 26.73
N TRP A 184 -13.01 -9.99 26.81
CA TRP A 184 -14.47 -10.06 26.86
C TRP A 184 -15.03 -10.83 25.65
N GLY A 185 -15.64 -11.99 25.91
CA GLY A 185 -16.21 -12.86 24.90
C GLY A 185 -17.72 -12.68 24.71
N CYS A 186 -18.31 -11.53 25.08
CA CYS A 186 -19.77 -11.32 25.01
C CYS A 186 -20.59 -12.42 25.71
N GLY A 187 -20.08 -12.97 26.83
CA GLY A 187 -20.73 -14.06 27.56
C GLY A 187 -20.35 -15.47 27.10
N PHE A 188 -19.55 -15.62 26.04
CA PHE A 188 -18.97 -16.92 25.66
C PHE A 188 -17.82 -17.30 26.59
N THR A 189 -17.90 -18.49 27.18
CA THR A 189 -16.88 -19.05 28.08
C THR A 189 -15.75 -19.79 27.35
N GLN A 190 -15.95 -20.11 26.06
CA GLN A 190 -14.98 -20.76 25.19
C GLN A 190 -14.87 -20.01 23.85
N PRO A 191 -14.06 -18.95 23.77
CA PRO A 191 -13.86 -18.23 22.52
C PRO A 191 -13.19 -19.13 21.49
N THR A 192 -13.68 -19.08 20.24
CA THR A 192 -13.07 -19.80 19.11
C THR A 192 -12.55 -18.82 18.08
N VAL A 193 -11.57 -19.24 17.28
CA VAL A 193 -10.99 -18.40 16.21
C VAL A 193 -12.01 -17.96 15.16
N LYS A 194 -13.18 -18.62 15.08
CA LYS A 194 -14.30 -18.30 14.20
C LYS A 194 -15.09 -17.06 14.62
N MET A 195 -14.97 -16.64 15.88
CA MET A 195 -15.63 -15.43 16.40
C MET A 195 -14.87 -14.14 16.02
N GLN A 196 -13.63 -14.26 15.52
CA GLN A 196 -12.84 -13.11 15.07
C GLN A 196 -13.36 -12.56 13.75
N TYR A 197 -13.29 -11.24 13.57
CA TYR A 197 -13.57 -10.62 12.27
C TYR A 197 -12.68 -11.22 11.16
N THR A 198 -13.29 -11.40 9.99
CA THR A 198 -12.59 -11.82 8.77
C THR A 198 -12.20 -10.60 7.93
N GLY A 199 -11.30 -10.81 6.96
CA GLY A 199 -10.94 -9.76 6.01
C GLY A 199 -12.14 -9.28 5.16
N SER A 200 -13.07 -10.17 4.83
CA SER A 200 -14.29 -9.81 4.09
C SER A 200 -15.22 -8.98 4.96
N SER A 201 -15.47 -9.41 6.21
CA SER A 201 -16.34 -8.67 7.14
C SER A 201 -15.79 -7.28 7.48
N TYR A 202 -14.47 -7.14 7.63
CA TYR A 202 -13.84 -5.84 7.89
C TYR A 202 -14.02 -4.86 6.72
N ALA A 203 -13.89 -5.36 5.49
CA ALA A 203 -13.96 -4.53 4.28
C ALA A 203 -15.38 -4.33 3.74
N ALA A 204 -16.39 -5.02 4.31
CA ALA A 204 -17.74 -5.10 3.75
C ALA A 204 -18.35 -3.73 3.45
N SER A 205 -18.34 -2.80 4.41
CA SER A 205 -18.92 -1.46 4.23
C SER A 205 -18.19 -0.62 3.18
N ILE A 206 -16.86 -0.77 3.08
CA ILE A 206 -16.05 -0.04 2.10
C ILE A 206 -16.33 -0.59 0.70
N ILE A 207 -16.34 -1.91 0.57
CA ILE A 207 -16.64 -2.62 -0.67
C ILE A 207 -18.06 -2.30 -1.15
N ASP A 208 -19.04 -2.26 -0.25
CA ASP A 208 -20.42 -1.94 -0.62
C ASP A 208 -20.54 -0.51 -1.17
N PHE A 209 -19.86 0.46 -0.55
CA PHE A 209 -19.78 1.83 -1.06
C PHE A 209 -19.11 1.91 -2.44
N PHE A 210 -18.02 1.16 -2.66
CA PHE A 210 -17.26 1.15 -3.92
C PHE A 210 -17.71 0.07 -4.91
N LYS A 211 -18.86 -0.58 -4.69
CA LYS A 211 -19.38 -1.68 -5.51
C LYS A 211 -19.44 -1.39 -7.02
N PRO A 212 -19.76 -0.16 -7.49
CA PRO A 212 -19.70 0.16 -8.92
C PRO A 212 -18.30 0.04 -9.54
N PHE A 213 -17.25 0.25 -8.74
CA PHE A 213 -15.84 0.21 -9.16
C PHE A 213 -15.13 -1.09 -8.77
N ALA A 214 -15.66 -1.81 -7.78
CA ALA A 214 -15.13 -3.08 -7.27
C ALA A 214 -16.26 -4.11 -7.21
N PRO A 215 -16.67 -4.70 -8.36
CA PRO A 215 -17.75 -5.65 -8.42
C PRO A 215 -17.42 -6.90 -7.59
N VAL A 216 -18.32 -7.25 -6.68
CA VAL A 216 -18.16 -8.38 -5.78
C VAL A 216 -19.14 -9.49 -6.14
N HIS A 217 -18.59 -10.69 -6.25
CA HIS A 217 -19.36 -11.92 -6.36
C HIS A 217 -19.35 -12.63 -5.02
N GLU A 218 -20.55 -12.96 -4.52
CA GLU A 218 -20.74 -13.66 -3.26
C GLU A 218 -21.43 -14.99 -3.52
N ASP A 219 -20.88 -16.06 -2.96
CA ASP A 219 -21.49 -17.38 -2.92
C ASP A 219 -21.78 -17.74 -1.46
N HIS A 220 -23.06 -17.74 -1.11
CA HIS A 220 -23.54 -18.18 0.18
C HIS A 220 -24.91 -18.90 0.04
N PRO A 221 -24.99 -20.19 0.36
CA PRO A 221 -26.28 -20.89 0.37
C PRO A 221 -27.21 -20.28 1.43
N PRO A 222 -28.52 -20.13 1.15
CA PRO A 222 -29.47 -19.62 2.13
C PRO A 222 -29.56 -20.57 3.32
N ILE A 223 -29.60 -20.01 4.54
CA ILE A 223 -29.75 -20.77 5.77
C ILE A 223 -31.23 -21.14 5.93
N GLN A 224 -31.55 -22.44 5.83
CA GLN A 224 -32.93 -22.94 5.92
C GLN A 224 -33.13 -23.85 7.14
N GLY A 225 -34.29 -23.73 7.78
CA GLY A 225 -34.70 -24.54 8.93
C GLY A 225 -34.19 -24.02 10.27
N ARG A 226 -34.67 -24.63 11.37
CA ARG A 226 -34.30 -24.26 12.75
C ARG A 226 -32.94 -24.81 13.19
N MET A 227 -32.48 -25.89 12.55
CA MET A 227 -31.18 -26.53 12.78
C MET A 227 -30.44 -26.70 11.44
N PRO A 228 -29.92 -25.59 10.88
CA PRO A 228 -29.31 -25.62 9.56
C PRO A 228 -28.05 -26.49 9.54
N ARG A 229 -27.80 -27.15 8.41
CA ARG A 229 -26.52 -27.85 8.16
C ARG A 229 -25.39 -26.81 8.00
N LYS A 230 -24.14 -27.27 8.10
CA LYS A 230 -22.97 -26.41 7.84
C LYS A 230 -23.10 -25.73 6.48
N THR A 231 -22.92 -24.41 6.46
CA THR A 231 -22.92 -23.57 5.25
C THR A 231 -21.55 -22.90 5.08
N HIS A 232 -21.36 -22.21 3.97
CA HIS A 232 -20.15 -21.45 3.65
C HIS A 232 -20.49 -20.04 3.19
N TYR A 233 -19.47 -19.18 3.18
CA TYR A 233 -19.52 -17.85 2.58
C TYR A 233 -18.20 -17.62 1.85
N HIS A 234 -18.28 -17.43 0.55
CA HIS A 234 -17.14 -17.05 -0.29
C HIS A 234 -17.44 -15.71 -0.95
N SER A 235 -16.47 -14.80 -0.92
CA SER A 235 -16.54 -13.51 -1.58
C SER A 235 -15.30 -13.32 -2.44
N HIS A 236 -15.49 -12.85 -3.67
CA HIS A 236 -14.42 -12.52 -4.60
C HIS A 236 -14.67 -11.13 -5.20
N VAL A 237 -13.67 -10.26 -5.12
CA VAL A 237 -13.69 -8.94 -5.76
C VAL A 237 -12.99 -9.08 -7.10
N ASN A 238 -13.69 -8.77 -8.19
CA ASN A 238 -13.09 -8.81 -9.52
C ASN A 238 -12.53 -7.43 -9.87
N ASP A 239 -11.36 -7.39 -10.49
CA ASP A 239 -10.82 -6.16 -11.08
C ASP A 239 -11.52 -5.91 -12.44
N ILE A 240 -12.10 -4.71 -12.60
CA ILE A 240 -12.74 -4.29 -13.86
C ILE A 240 -11.73 -4.33 -15.01
N ALA A 241 -10.48 -3.94 -14.75
CA ALA A 241 -9.43 -4.00 -15.74
C ALA A 241 -9.18 -5.45 -16.16
N GLU A 242 -9.05 -6.39 -15.23
CA GLU A 242 -8.85 -7.81 -15.54
C GLU A 242 -10.02 -8.40 -16.34
N LEU A 243 -11.27 -8.09 -15.97
CA LEU A 243 -12.48 -8.55 -16.67
C LEU A 243 -12.54 -8.07 -18.13
N HIS A 244 -12.09 -6.84 -18.41
CA HIS A 244 -12.20 -6.24 -19.75
C HIS A 244 -10.93 -6.33 -20.57
N GLN A 245 -9.74 -6.33 -19.95
CA GLN A 245 -8.43 -6.33 -20.62
C GLN A 245 -8.29 -7.52 -21.56
N TYR A 246 -8.74 -8.70 -21.14
CA TYR A 246 -8.69 -9.87 -22.02
C TYR A 246 -9.50 -9.66 -23.30
N ASN A 247 -10.74 -9.17 -23.17
CA ASN A 247 -11.65 -9.03 -24.30
C ASN A 247 -11.33 -7.82 -25.18
N VAL A 248 -10.87 -6.72 -24.59
CA VAL A 248 -10.64 -5.43 -25.28
C VAL A 248 -9.23 -5.33 -25.84
N ILE A 249 -8.22 -5.86 -25.15
CA ILE A 249 -6.81 -5.71 -25.53
C ILE A 249 -6.25 -7.04 -26.03
N VAL A 250 -6.31 -8.09 -25.21
CA VAL A 250 -5.62 -9.35 -25.52
C VAL A 250 -6.23 -10.02 -26.75
N ARG A 251 -7.57 -10.14 -26.80
CA ARG A 251 -8.26 -10.85 -27.88
C ARG A 251 -8.08 -10.20 -29.27
N PRO A 252 -8.19 -8.87 -29.46
CA PRO A 252 -7.91 -8.25 -30.75
C PRO A 252 -6.46 -8.38 -31.19
N VAL A 253 -5.52 -8.26 -30.24
CA VAL A 253 -4.08 -8.44 -30.52
C VAL A 253 -3.80 -9.87 -30.96
N LEU A 254 -4.31 -10.87 -30.23
CA LEU A 254 -4.18 -12.28 -30.61
C LEU A 254 -4.84 -12.56 -31.96
N PHE A 255 -6.01 -11.98 -32.23
CA PHE A 255 -6.67 -12.11 -33.53
C PHE A 255 -5.79 -11.58 -34.68
N PHE A 256 -5.11 -10.45 -34.49
CA PHE A 256 -4.19 -9.91 -35.47
C PHE A 256 -2.96 -10.81 -35.66
N PHE A 257 -2.38 -11.31 -34.57
CA PHE A 257 -1.27 -12.27 -34.66
C PHE A 257 -1.67 -13.59 -35.31
N ASP A 258 -2.88 -14.08 -35.07
CA ASP A 258 -3.41 -15.27 -35.73
C ASP A 258 -3.54 -15.06 -37.25
N LYS A 259 -3.92 -13.86 -37.70
CA LYS A 259 -3.91 -13.51 -39.14
C LYS A 259 -2.49 -13.49 -39.72
N LEU A 260 -1.51 -13.10 -38.92
CA LEU A 260 -0.09 -13.08 -39.31
C LEU A 260 0.58 -14.46 -39.30
N ARG A 261 -0.09 -15.53 -38.84
CA ARG A 261 0.44 -16.90 -38.87
C ARG A 261 0.73 -17.41 -40.28
N TRP A 262 0.15 -16.81 -41.31
CA TRP A 262 0.53 -17.09 -42.70
C TRP A 262 1.99 -16.71 -43.02
N MET A 263 2.71 -15.96 -42.18
CA MET A 263 4.15 -15.74 -42.39
C MET A 263 5.01 -16.92 -41.90
N GLN A 264 4.41 -17.89 -41.20
CA GLN A 264 5.10 -19.04 -40.61
C GLN A 264 4.77 -20.35 -41.33
N HIS A 265 5.01 -20.42 -42.65
CA HIS A 265 4.71 -21.62 -43.47
C HIS A 265 5.72 -22.77 -43.32
N GLY A 266 6.86 -22.56 -42.66
CA GLY A 266 7.91 -23.59 -42.53
C GLY A 266 8.74 -23.81 -43.80
N ASP A 267 8.49 -23.05 -44.87
CA ASP A 267 9.27 -23.09 -46.11
C ASP A 267 10.48 -22.14 -46.02
N ILE A 268 11.69 -22.72 -46.12
CA ILE A 268 12.97 -22.02 -46.03
C ILE A 268 13.11 -20.95 -47.13
N HIS A 269 12.55 -21.19 -48.32
CA HIS A 269 12.67 -20.26 -49.45
C HIS A 269 11.93 -18.94 -49.20
N LEU A 270 10.75 -19.00 -48.54
CA LEU A 270 9.99 -17.81 -48.16
C LEU A 270 10.73 -16.97 -47.12
N TYR A 271 11.37 -17.61 -46.13
CA TYR A 271 12.15 -16.90 -45.12
C TYR A 271 13.36 -16.16 -45.72
N ILE A 272 14.08 -16.79 -46.65
CA ILE A 272 15.19 -16.15 -47.38
C ILE A 272 14.67 -14.93 -48.15
N GLY A 273 13.51 -15.04 -48.80
CA GLY A 273 12.85 -13.91 -49.49
C GLY A 273 12.52 -12.74 -48.55
N TYR A 274 11.96 -13.02 -47.37
CA TYR A 274 11.66 -11.99 -46.36
C TYR A 274 12.91 -11.26 -45.87
N ILE A 275 14.00 -11.99 -45.63
CA ILE A 275 15.28 -11.40 -45.20
C ILE A 275 15.83 -10.47 -46.28
N LEU A 276 15.85 -10.91 -47.54
CA LEU A 276 16.39 -10.14 -48.66
C LEU A 276 15.56 -8.86 -48.90
N LEU A 277 14.23 -8.98 -48.82
CA LEU A 277 13.31 -7.83 -48.87
C LEU A 277 13.57 -6.84 -47.72
N ALA A 278 13.71 -7.32 -46.49
CA ALA A 278 13.96 -6.47 -45.33
C ALA A 278 15.30 -5.73 -45.46
N VAL A 279 16.35 -6.39 -45.96
CA VAL A 279 17.65 -5.76 -46.23
C VAL A 279 17.51 -4.65 -47.27
N ILE A 280 16.82 -4.88 -48.38
CA ILE A 280 16.58 -3.86 -49.41
C ILE A 280 15.84 -2.66 -48.81
N ILE A 281 14.76 -2.89 -48.06
CA ILE A 281 13.97 -1.82 -47.43
C ILE A 281 14.86 -0.99 -46.49
N VAL A 282 15.61 -1.64 -45.60
CA VAL A 282 16.50 -0.94 -44.66
C VAL A 282 17.55 -0.11 -45.38
N LEU A 283 18.09 -0.61 -46.51
CA LEU A 283 19.06 0.10 -47.33
C LEU A 283 18.50 1.38 -47.98
N PHE A 284 17.18 1.48 -48.18
CA PHE A 284 16.54 2.72 -48.65
C PHE A 284 16.32 3.76 -47.55
N PHE A 285 16.37 3.35 -46.28
CA PHE A 285 16.20 4.23 -45.12
C PHE A 285 17.51 4.61 -44.43
N VAL A 286 18.65 4.11 -44.92
CA VAL A 286 20.02 4.47 -44.52
C VAL A 286 20.66 5.25 -45.65
#